data_AF-A0A8H6Z4T6-F1
#
_entry.id   AF-A0A8H6Z4T6-F1
#
_cell.length_a   1.000
_cell.length_b   1.000
_cell.length_c   1.000
_cell.angle_alpha   90.00
_cell.angle_beta   90.00
_cell.angle_gamma   90.00
#
_symmetry.space_group_name_H-M   'P 1'
#
loop_
_entity.id
_entity.type
_entity.pdbx_description
1 polymer ?
#
loop_
_entity_poly.entity_id
_entity_poly.type
_entity_poly.pdbx_seq_one_letter_code
_entity_poly.pdbx_strand_id
1 'polypeptide(L)'
;MPSIPDPAFPLELEQEIFTTAALMRSPHFFALRTAYWFGSSPCSKSLAFRHDNIRNVFWWNLYRGERMLALLSTCTGVQNLALRWLVPSMLPYLRKLQLRRLTLSQGSYYEPEGHFTVTQLSQTEPFFATLTHLHIHHVYGGYSTFDFQWLAGLPSLTHLCIENVGDNRRLLEFLQGCERLQVLVLCAFTWSMPTLDAGPWKDDWRVVILRLDVDNRDHHIRDWKLGAAGGRDFWVRAEEFLAKKLNDKNITTQFCDQ
;
A
#
# COMPACT_ATOMS: atom_id res chain seq x y z
N MET A 1 -13.54 -22.70 -33.00
CA MET A 1 -14.01 -22.38 -31.64
C MET A 1 -14.73 -21.04 -31.69
N PRO A 2 -15.97 -20.92 -31.22
CA PRO A 2 -16.67 -19.63 -31.19
C PRO A 2 -15.94 -18.68 -30.22
N SER A 3 -15.66 -17.46 -30.68
CA SER A 3 -15.09 -16.40 -29.84
C SER A 3 -16.07 -16.05 -28.73
N ILE A 4 -15.66 -16.24 -27.48
CA ILE A 4 -16.41 -15.74 -26.32
C ILE A 4 -16.40 -14.21 -26.43
N PRO A 5 -17.56 -13.54 -26.48
CA PRO A 5 -17.61 -12.09 -26.53
C PRO A 5 -16.98 -11.51 -25.25
N ASP A 6 -16.11 -10.51 -25.42
CA ASP A 6 -15.51 -9.75 -24.33
C ASP A 6 -16.65 -9.10 -23.53
N PRO A 7 -16.81 -9.39 -22.22
CA PRO A 7 -17.86 -8.79 -21.43
C PRO A 7 -17.69 -7.27 -21.44
N ALA A 8 -18.65 -6.58 -22.04
CA ALA A 8 -18.66 -5.13 -22.10
C ALA A 8 -18.53 -4.56 -20.68
N PHE A 9 -17.55 -3.69 -20.49
CA PHE A 9 -17.39 -2.97 -19.24
C PHE A 9 -18.59 -2.04 -19.03
N PRO A 10 -19.25 -2.03 -17.85
CA PRO A 10 -20.45 -1.21 -17.64
C PRO A 10 -20.16 0.28 -17.89
N LEU A 11 -20.94 0.91 -18.77
CA LEU A 11 -20.78 2.31 -19.15
C LEU A 11 -20.95 3.25 -17.94
N GLU A 12 -21.75 2.83 -16.95
CA GLU A 12 -21.99 3.54 -15.70
C GLU A 12 -20.74 3.54 -14.80
N LEU A 13 -19.93 2.48 -14.85
CA LEU A 13 -18.67 2.38 -14.11
C LEU A 13 -17.61 3.29 -14.71
N GLU A 14 -17.59 3.37 -16.04
CA GLU A 14 -16.75 4.31 -16.79
C GLU A 14 -17.08 5.76 -16.43
N GLN A 15 -18.35 6.16 -16.55
CA GLN A 15 -18.78 7.54 -16.25
C GLN A 15 -18.45 7.96 -14.81
N GLU A 16 -18.55 7.06 -13.84
CA GLU A 16 -18.29 7.39 -12.43
C GLU A 16 -16.80 7.46 -12.08
N ILE A 17 -15.94 6.59 -12.64
CA ILE A 17 -14.47 6.74 -12.50
C ILE A 17 -14.05 8.14 -13.01
N PHE A 18 -14.64 8.59 -14.11
CA PHE A 18 -14.39 9.94 -14.65
C PHE A 18 -15.08 11.05 -13.86
N THR A 19 -16.27 10.84 -13.31
CA THR A 19 -16.99 11.84 -12.51
C THR A 19 -16.35 12.04 -11.15
N THR A 20 -15.89 10.97 -10.48
CA THR A 20 -15.09 11.06 -9.25
C THR A 20 -13.74 11.73 -9.54
N ALA A 21 -13.13 11.46 -10.69
CA ALA A 21 -11.94 12.17 -11.13
C ALA A 21 -12.23 13.63 -11.55
N ALA A 22 -13.44 13.99 -11.96
CA ALA A 22 -13.85 15.35 -12.33
C ALA A 22 -14.34 16.19 -11.14
N LEU A 23 -15.00 15.60 -10.15
CA LEU A 23 -15.41 16.24 -8.89
C LEU A 23 -14.20 16.67 -8.05
N MET A 24 -13.11 15.93 -8.16
CA MET A 24 -11.80 16.30 -7.61
C MET A 24 -11.06 17.40 -8.42
N ARG A 25 -11.74 18.09 -9.36
CA ARG A 25 -11.24 19.31 -10.05
C ARG A 25 -11.78 20.62 -9.46
N SER A 26 -12.57 20.56 -8.37
CA SER A 26 -12.97 21.77 -7.64
C SER A 26 -11.72 22.45 -7.03
N PRO A 27 -11.57 23.78 -7.13
CA PRO A 27 -10.42 24.52 -6.58
C PRO A 27 -10.32 24.46 -5.04
N HIS A 28 -11.28 23.83 -4.35
CA HIS A 28 -11.20 23.46 -2.93
C HIS A 28 -10.72 22.02 -2.66
N PHE A 29 -10.33 21.27 -3.70
CA PHE A 29 -9.75 19.93 -3.61
C PHE A 29 -8.47 19.88 -4.48
N PHE A 30 -7.31 20.03 -3.84
CA PHE A 30 -6.03 20.14 -4.54
C PHE A 30 -5.48 18.78 -5.01
N ALA A 31 -5.08 18.78 -6.29
CA ALA A 31 -4.11 17.88 -6.94
C ALA A 31 -4.51 16.41 -7.17
N LEU A 32 -5.15 16.16 -8.32
CA LEU A 32 -5.16 14.85 -8.98
C LEU A 32 -4.17 14.81 -10.14
N ARG A 33 -3.15 13.95 -10.01
CA ARG A 33 -2.59 13.16 -11.12
C ARG A 33 -2.07 11.85 -10.52
N THR A 34 -2.97 10.90 -10.38
CA THR A 34 -2.65 9.47 -10.26
C THR A 34 -3.65 8.77 -11.14
N ALA A 35 -3.16 8.22 -12.26
CA ALA A 35 -3.99 7.76 -13.37
C ALA A 35 -5.12 8.74 -13.73
N TYR A 36 -4.78 9.90 -14.32
CA TYR A 36 -5.69 10.40 -15.35
C TYR A 36 -5.18 9.87 -16.69
N TRP A 37 -5.93 8.95 -17.27
CA TRP A 37 -5.90 8.82 -18.72
C TRP A 37 -6.81 9.93 -19.29
N PHE A 38 -6.21 10.90 -20.00
CA PHE A 38 -6.87 12.11 -20.50
C PHE A 38 -7.33 12.02 -21.98
N GLY A 39 -7.61 10.82 -22.49
CA GLY A 39 -8.21 10.66 -23.82
C GLY A 39 -8.78 9.27 -24.03
N SER A 40 -10.11 9.16 -24.11
CA SER A 40 -10.91 7.91 -24.23
C SER A 40 -10.78 6.93 -23.05
N SER A 41 -11.92 6.39 -22.62
CA SER A 41 -12.04 5.45 -21.50
C SER A 41 -11.09 4.24 -21.61
N PRO A 42 -10.43 3.80 -20.53
CA PRO A 42 -9.68 2.54 -20.49
C PRO A 42 -10.51 1.34 -20.93
N CYS A 43 -11.83 1.44 -20.82
CA CYS A 43 -12.77 0.39 -21.11
C CYS A 43 -13.13 0.34 -22.60
N SER A 44 -12.85 1.42 -23.34
CA SER A 44 -12.81 1.42 -24.81
C SER A 44 -11.49 0.86 -25.37
N LYS A 45 -10.50 0.60 -24.52
CA LYS A 45 -9.21 0.01 -24.92
C LYS A 45 -9.24 -1.50 -24.75
N SER A 46 -8.48 -2.18 -25.62
CA SER A 46 -8.37 -3.64 -25.58
C SER A 46 -7.83 -4.14 -24.25
N LEU A 47 -8.15 -5.39 -23.90
CA LEU A 47 -7.57 -6.06 -22.73
C LEU A 47 -6.04 -6.09 -22.79
N ALA A 48 -5.45 -6.32 -23.97
CA ALA A 48 -4.00 -6.27 -24.17
C ALA A 48 -3.42 -4.90 -23.78
N PHE A 49 -4.04 -3.80 -24.23
CA PHE A 49 -3.60 -2.46 -23.84
C PHE A 49 -3.62 -2.27 -22.33
N ARG A 50 -4.69 -2.69 -21.65
CA ARG A 50 -4.83 -2.56 -20.19
C ARG A 50 -3.75 -3.37 -19.45
N HIS A 51 -3.53 -4.62 -19.85
CA HIS A 51 -2.46 -5.46 -19.30
C HIS A 51 -1.07 -4.84 -19.49
N ASP A 52 -0.80 -4.25 -20.65
CA ASP A 52 0.54 -3.77 -20.97
C ASP A 52 0.86 -2.39 -20.38
N ASN A 53 -0.15 -1.56 -20.12
CA ASN A 53 0.04 -0.15 -19.79
C ASN A 53 -0.37 0.23 -18.35
N ILE A 54 -1.24 -0.55 -17.69
CA ILE A 54 -1.70 -0.21 -16.34
C ILE A 54 -0.83 -0.93 -15.31
N ARG A 55 0.11 -0.19 -14.70
CA ARG A 55 1.02 -0.70 -13.65
C ARG A 55 0.66 -0.24 -12.24
N ASN A 56 0.00 0.90 -12.11
CA ASN A 56 -0.29 1.56 -10.84
C ASN A 56 -1.81 1.71 -10.66
N VAL A 57 -2.35 1.24 -9.55
CA VAL A 57 -3.77 1.41 -9.19
C VAL A 57 -3.86 1.90 -7.75
N PHE A 58 -4.58 3.01 -7.57
CA PHE A 58 -4.87 3.59 -6.26
C PHE A 58 -6.38 3.66 -6.04
N TRP A 59 -6.87 3.00 -4.99
CA TRP A 59 -8.30 2.90 -4.71
C TRP A 59 -8.56 3.00 -3.21
N TRP A 60 -8.83 4.23 -2.75
CA TRP A 60 -8.80 4.54 -1.33
C TRP A 60 -10.15 4.95 -0.74
N ASN A 61 -11.14 5.37 -1.52
CA ASN A 61 -12.37 5.98 -0.97
C ASN A 61 -13.67 5.46 -1.60
N LEU A 62 -13.69 4.23 -2.11
CA LEU A 62 -14.86 3.69 -2.80
C LEU A 62 -15.32 2.38 -2.16
N TYR A 63 -16.53 2.40 -1.59
CA TYR A 63 -17.21 1.28 -0.93
C TYR A 63 -17.75 0.19 -1.89
N ARG A 64 -17.50 0.30 -3.19
CA ARG A 64 -18.09 -0.61 -4.19
C ARG A 64 -17.12 -1.69 -4.60
N GLY A 65 -17.12 -2.80 -3.86
CA GLY A 65 -16.24 -3.96 -4.08
C GLY A 65 -16.29 -4.50 -5.52
N GLU A 66 -17.49 -4.68 -6.09
CA GLU A 66 -17.69 -5.25 -7.45
C GLU A 66 -16.91 -4.52 -8.54
N ARG A 67 -16.77 -3.21 -8.41
CA ARG A 67 -16.09 -2.35 -9.38
C ARG A 67 -14.58 -2.55 -9.36
N MET A 68 -14.03 -2.67 -8.16
CA MET A 68 -12.64 -3.06 -7.99
C MET A 68 -12.42 -4.47 -8.55
N LEU A 69 -13.34 -5.42 -8.33
CA LEU A 69 -13.22 -6.75 -8.92
C LEU A 69 -13.18 -6.71 -10.46
N ALA A 70 -14.04 -5.91 -11.09
CA ALA A 70 -14.04 -5.71 -12.54
C ALA A 70 -12.74 -5.04 -13.05
N LEU A 71 -12.16 -4.13 -12.28
CA LEU A 71 -10.88 -3.52 -12.60
C LEU A 71 -9.73 -4.54 -12.49
N LEU A 72 -9.64 -5.27 -11.38
CA LEU A 72 -8.59 -6.28 -11.16
C LEU A 72 -8.71 -7.47 -12.12
N SER A 73 -9.91 -7.80 -12.58
CA SER A 73 -10.12 -8.86 -13.58
C SER A 73 -9.59 -8.51 -14.97
N THR A 74 -9.50 -7.22 -15.29
CA THR A 74 -9.11 -6.73 -16.62
C THR A 74 -7.72 -6.09 -16.65
N CYS A 75 -7.23 -5.61 -15.51
CA CYS A 75 -5.92 -4.95 -15.37
C CYS A 75 -4.91 -5.90 -14.72
N THR A 76 -4.60 -7.00 -15.39
CA THR A 76 -3.71 -8.06 -14.86
C THR A 76 -2.23 -7.67 -14.82
N GLY A 77 -1.86 -6.58 -15.47
CA GLY A 77 -0.50 -6.02 -15.48
C GLY A 77 -0.13 -5.15 -14.28
N VAL A 78 -1.03 -4.98 -13.31
CA VAL A 78 -0.80 -4.12 -12.15
C VAL A 78 0.34 -4.66 -11.29
N GLN A 79 1.26 -3.77 -10.91
CA GLN A 79 2.42 -4.06 -10.07
C GLN A 79 2.38 -3.29 -8.74
N ASN A 80 1.77 -2.11 -8.74
CA ASN A 80 1.67 -1.25 -7.56
C ASN A 80 0.20 -1.00 -7.27
N LEU A 81 -0.26 -1.48 -6.11
CA LEU A 81 -1.66 -1.44 -5.74
C LEU A 81 -1.81 -0.80 -4.36
N ALA A 82 -2.66 0.21 -4.26
CA ALA A 82 -3.09 0.77 -2.98
C ALA A 82 -4.59 0.58 -2.83
N LEU A 83 -5.02 -0.11 -1.78
CA LEU A 83 -6.41 -0.33 -1.43
C LEU A 83 -6.66 0.14 -0.01
N ARG A 84 -7.78 0.81 0.23
CA ARG A 84 -8.18 1.05 1.63
C ARG A 84 -8.66 -0.21 2.32
N TRP A 85 -9.27 -1.14 1.59
CA TRP A 85 -9.80 -2.38 2.18
C TRP A 85 -9.49 -3.56 1.28
N LEU A 86 -9.14 -4.68 1.89
CA LEU A 86 -9.01 -5.96 1.23
C LEU A 86 -10.20 -6.84 1.63
N VAL A 87 -10.97 -7.30 0.64
CA VAL A 87 -12.08 -8.23 0.87
C VAL A 87 -11.77 -9.60 0.26
N PRO A 88 -12.27 -10.71 0.81
CA PRO A 88 -11.95 -12.05 0.34
C PRO A 88 -12.18 -12.27 -1.16
N SER A 89 -13.23 -11.67 -1.73
CA SER A 89 -13.56 -11.78 -3.14
C SER A 89 -12.50 -11.20 -4.09
N MET A 90 -11.57 -10.38 -3.60
CA MET A 90 -10.46 -9.83 -4.38
C MET A 90 -9.32 -10.83 -4.58
N LEU A 91 -9.15 -11.81 -3.68
CA LEU A 91 -7.98 -12.71 -3.67
C LEU A 91 -7.74 -13.46 -4.98
N PRO A 92 -8.77 -14.03 -5.65
CA PRO A 92 -8.54 -14.74 -6.92
C PRO A 92 -7.95 -13.83 -8.01
N TYR A 93 -8.23 -12.53 -7.95
CA TYR A 93 -7.70 -11.55 -8.88
C TYR A 93 -6.30 -11.11 -8.48
N LEU A 94 -6.07 -10.83 -7.20
CA LEU A 94 -4.74 -10.46 -6.69
C LEU A 94 -3.70 -11.54 -6.94
N ARG A 95 -4.08 -12.82 -6.89
CA ARG A 95 -3.21 -13.95 -7.22
C ARG A 95 -2.66 -13.90 -8.65
N LYS A 96 -3.41 -13.31 -9.59
CA LYS A 96 -3.01 -13.20 -10.99
C LYS A 96 -2.08 -12.02 -11.25
N LEU A 97 -1.96 -11.10 -10.29
CA LEU A 97 -1.14 -9.91 -10.41
C LEU A 97 0.30 -10.21 -9.98
N GLN A 98 1.25 -9.61 -10.68
CA GLN A 98 2.66 -9.63 -10.33
C GLN A 98 2.98 -8.43 -9.42
N LEU A 99 2.30 -8.35 -8.27
CA LEU A 99 2.43 -7.21 -7.37
C LEU A 99 3.85 -7.13 -6.80
N ARG A 100 4.40 -5.92 -6.85
CA ARG A 100 5.68 -5.54 -6.24
C ARG A 100 5.47 -4.63 -5.04
N ARG A 101 4.48 -3.74 -5.11
CA ARG A 101 4.13 -2.80 -4.03
C ARG A 101 2.65 -2.92 -3.68
N LEU A 102 2.37 -3.06 -2.40
CA LEU A 102 1.01 -3.16 -1.88
C LEU A 102 0.85 -2.21 -0.69
N THR A 103 -0.11 -1.30 -0.78
CA THR A 103 -0.54 -0.47 0.34
C THR A 103 -1.96 -0.89 0.72
N LEU A 104 -2.18 -1.20 2.00
CA LEU A 104 -3.47 -1.61 2.53
C LEU A 104 -3.79 -0.79 3.78
N SER A 105 -5.04 -0.36 3.97
CA SER A 105 -5.48 0.06 5.30
C SER A 105 -6.08 -1.14 6.04
N GLN A 106 -5.69 -1.36 7.29
CA GLN A 106 -6.39 -2.32 8.12
C GLN A 106 -7.65 -1.66 8.69
N GLY A 107 -8.78 -2.33 8.54
CA GLY A 107 -10.07 -1.73 8.79
C GLY A 107 -10.39 -1.41 10.25
N SER A 108 -11.33 -0.48 10.47
CA SER A 108 -11.81 -0.10 11.81
C SER A 108 -12.87 -1.03 12.37
N TYR A 109 -12.95 -1.04 13.71
CA TYR A 109 -13.87 -1.81 14.56
C TYR A 109 -15.36 -1.81 14.19
N TYR A 110 -15.81 -0.91 13.31
CA TYR A 110 -17.23 -0.64 13.08
C TYR A 110 -17.84 -1.37 11.89
N GLU A 111 -17.09 -2.23 11.20
CA GLU A 111 -17.64 -2.99 10.08
C GLU A 111 -17.89 -4.47 10.49
N PRO A 112 -19.15 -4.86 10.76
CA PRO A 112 -19.48 -6.11 11.46
C PRO A 112 -19.30 -7.39 10.64
N GLU A 113 -19.04 -7.31 9.32
CA GLU A 113 -19.09 -8.48 8.44
C GLU A 113 -17.94 -8.50 7.42
N GLY A 114 -17.08 -9.52 7.51
CA GLY A 114 -16.32 -10.02 6.36
C GLY A 114 -14.97 -9.38 6.04
N HIS A 115 -14.40 -8.54 6.91
CA HIS A 115 -13.04 -8.04 6.68
C HIS A 115 -12.02 -9.15 6.77
N PHE A 116 -11.15 -9.19 5.76
CA PHE A 116 -10.06 -10.14 5.68
C PHE A 116 -9.07 -9.81 6.81
N THR A 117 -8.97 -10.67 7.84
CA THR A 117 -7.86 -10.54 8.77
C THR A 117 -6.61 -10.94 8.01
N VAL A 118 -5.54 -10.16 8.17
CA VAL A 118 -4.32 -10.40 7.40
C VAL A 118 -3.73 -11.80 7.67
N THR A 119 -4.06 -12.40 8.82
CA THR A 119 -3.82 -13.81 9.17
C THR A 119 -4.50 -14.83 8.26
N GLN A 120 -5.57 -14.47 7.55
CA GLN A 120 -6.17 -15.35 6.53
C GLN A 120 -5.34 -15.39 5.24
N LEU A 121 -4.44 -14.41 5.00
CA LEU A 121 -3.55 -14.41 3.83
C LEU A 121 -2.51 -15.52 3.94
N SER A 122 -2.01 -15.82 5.15
CA SER A 122 -0.95 -16.81 5.33
C SER A 122 -1.40 -18.25 5.16
N GLN A 123 -2.69 -18.56 5.33
CA GLN A 123 -3.19 -19.93 5.26
C GLN A 123 -3.46 -20.42 3.85
N THR A 124 -3.57 -19.49 2.90
CA THR A 124 -3.82 -19.81 1.50
C THR A 124 -2.52 -19.52 0.75
N GLU A 125 -1.82 -20.51 0.16
CA GLU A 125 -0.74 -20.43 -0.88
C GLU A 125 0.34 -19.31 -0.79
N PRO A 126 1.48 -19.33 -1.53
CA PRO A 126 2.40 -18.19 -1.55
C PRO A 126 1.82 -17.04 -2.39
N PHE A 127 0.76 -16.40 -1.91
CA PHE A 127 0.33 -15.11 -2.47
C PHE A 127 1.47 -14.13 -2.32
N PHE A 128 1.59 -13.22 -3.28
CA PHE A 128 2.56 -12.13 -3.20
C PHE A 128 4.02 -12.61 -3.20
N ALA A 129 4.32 -13.72 -3.89
CA ALA A 129 5.70 -14.20 -4.07
C ALA A 129 6.66 -13.13 -4.66
N THR A 130 6.14 -12.17 -5.42
CA THR A 130 6.89 -11.04 -5.99
C THR A 130 6.82 -9.74 -5.19
N LEU A 131 6.07 -9.72 -4.09
CA LEU A 131 5.85 -8.51 -3.31
C LEU A 131 7.09 -8.18 -2.52
N THR A 132 7.60 -6.97 -2.76
CA THR A 132 8.83 -6.47 -2.15
C THR A 132 8.54 -5.36 -1.16
N HIS A 133 7.51 -4.54 -1.40
CA HIS A 133 7.12 -3.44 -0.54
C HIS A 133 5.69 -3.63 -0.05
N LEU A 134 5.51 -3.55 1.26
CA LEU A 134 4.22 -3.60 1.91
C LEU A 134 4.06 -2.39 2.84
N HIS A 135 2.99 -1.64 2.66
CA HIS A 135 2.59 -0.55 3.55
C HIS A 135 1.24 -0.87 4.19
N ILE A 136 1.24 -0.97 5.51
CA ILE A 136 0.05 -1.19 6.32
C ILE A 136 -0.31 0.13 7.01
N HIS A 137 -1.34 0.76 6.47
CA HIS A 137 -1.91 2.01 6.93
C HIS A 137 -2.95 1.75 8.03
N HIS A 138 -2.97 2.60 9.06
CA HIS A 138 -3.88 2.54 10.22
C HIS A 138 -4.30 1.14 10.71
N VAL A 139 -3.65 0.61 11.75
CA VAL A 139 -4.17 -0.54 12.51
C VAL A 139 -5.17 -0.04 13.56
N TYR A 140 -6.43 0.16 13.15
CA TYR A 140 -7.53 0.44 14.09
C TYR A 140 -7.76 -0.81 14.94
N GLY A 141 -7.54 -0.70 16.26
CA GLY A 141 -7.38 -1.92 17.04
C GLY A 141 -6.82 -1.71 18.43
N GLY A 142 -5.82 -0.84 18.53
CA GLY A 142 -4.80 -1.10 19.53
C GLY A 142 -3.95 -2.30 19.08
N TYR A 143 -2.66 -2.15 19.32
CA TYR A 143 -1.61 -2.83 18.55
C TYR A 143 -1.28 -4.25 19.03
N SER A 144 -1.92 -4.70 20.12
CA SER A 144 -1.72 -6.04 20.69
C SER A 144 -2.23 -7.17 19.80
N THR A 145 -2.99 -6.86 18.74
CA THR A 145 -3.59 -7.85 17.84
C THR A 145 -2.90 -7.96 16.49
N PHE A 146 -1.95 -7.09 16.16
CA PHE A 146 -1.21 -7.24 14.90
C PHE A 146 -0.30 -8.47 15.01
N ASP A 147 -0.54 -9.43 14.13
CA ASP A 147 0.26 -10.63 14.01
C ASP A 147 1.32 -10.39 12.94
N PHE A 148 2.60 -10.49 13.31
CA PHE A 148 3.71 -10.36 12.37
C PHE A 148 4.11 -11.71 11.74
N GLN A 149 3.61 -12.84 12.24
CA GLN A 149 4.06 -14.16 11.78
C GLN A 149 3.78 -14.40 10.31
N TRP A 150 2.64 -13.92 9.79
CA TRP A 150 2.31 -14.05 8.38
C TRP A 150 3.27 -13.28 7.46
N LEU A 151 3.87 -12.17 7.93
CA LEU A 151 4.84 -11.39 7.14
C LEU A 151 6.11 -12.19 6.88
N ALA A 152 6.52 -13.05 7.82
CA ALA A 152 7.66 -13.94 7.63
C ALA A 152 7.41 -14.96 6.49
N GLY A 153 6.15 -15.21 6.14
CA GLY A 153 5.76 -16.05 5.01
C GLY A 153 5.88 -15.38 3.64
N LEU A 154 6.19 -14.07 3.57
CA LEU A 154 6.35 -13.35 2.30
C LEU A 154 7.81 -13.44 1.82
N PRO A 155 8.12 -14.31 0.83
CA PRO A 155 9.52 -14.64 0.53
C PRO A 155 10.30 -13.46 -0.06
N SER A 156 9.66 -12.53 -0.75
CA SER A 156 10.35 -11.42 -1.41
C SER A 156 10.27 -10.10 -0.65
N LEU A 157 9.67 -10.09 0.54
CA LEU A 157 9.45 -8.86 1.29
C LEU A 157 10.79 -8.31 1.78
N THR A 158 11.12 -7.09 1.33
CA THR A 158 12.34 -6.37 1.67
C THR A 158 12.04 -5.03 2.35
N HIS A 159 10.85 -4.47 2.08
CA HIS A 159 10.42 -3.16 2.54
C HIS A 159 9.08 -3.27 3.24
N LEU A 160 9.03 -2.86 4.50
CA LEU A 160 7.81 -2.85 5.31
C LEU A 160 7.59 -1.47 5.88
N CYS A 161 6.38 -0.95 5.77
CA CYS A 161 5.96 0.31 6.36
C CYS A 161 4.74 0.03 7.22
N ILE A 162 4.82 0.42 8.49
CA ILE A 162 3.73 0.23 9.46
C ILE A 162 3.43 1.57 10.10
N GLU A 163 2.16 1.90 10.10
CA GLU A 163 1.67 3.04 10.86
C GLU A 163 1.28 2.65 12.28
N ASN A 164 1.79 3.42 13.22
CA ASN A 164 1.57 3.26 14.65
C ASN A 164 1.94 1.86 15.16
N VAL A 165 3.19 1.66 15.53
CA VAL A 165 3.62 0.46 16.24
C VAL A 165 3.09 0.52 17.67
N GLY A 166 2.65 -0.60 18.24
CA GLY A 166 2.38 -0.61 19.69
C GLY A 166 2.69 -1.86 20.48
N ASP A 167 2.83 -3.06 19.90
CA ASP A 167 3.53 -4.14 20.63
C ASP A 167 5.00 -4.14 20.24
N ASN A 168 5.79 -3.51 21.09
CA ASN A 168 7.17 -3.27 20.78
C ASN A 168 8.02 -4.55 20.71
N ARG A 169 7.63 -5.55 21.50
CA ARG A 169 8.35 -6.81 21.62
C ARG A 169 8.12 -7.67 20.38
N ARG A 170 6.87 -7.76 19.90
CA ARG A 170 6.55 -8.53 18.68
C ARG A 170 7.23 -7.97 17.44
N LEU A 171 7.33 -6.65 17.33
CA LEU A 171 8.06 -6.03 16.22
C LEU A 171 9.54 -6.43 16.24
N LEU A 172 10.15 -6.44 17.43
CA LEU A 172 11.55 -6.86 17.59
C LEU A 172 11.73 -8.35 17.26
N GLU A 173 10.84 -9.22 17.73
CA GLU A 173 10.85 -10.65 17.40
C GLU A 173 10.73 -10.87 15.88
N PHE A 174 9.84 -10.12 15.23
CA PHE A 174 9.70 -10.13 13.77
C PHE A 174 10.99 -9.68 13.07
N LEU A 175 11.60 -8.58 13.52
CA LEU A 175 12.85 -8.08 12.97
C LEU A 175 13.97 -9.13 13.07
N GLN A 176 14.05 -9.84 14.18
CA GLN A 176 15.03 -10.91 14.39
C GLN A 176 14.78 -12.11 13.47
N GLY A 177 13.52 -12.45 13.19
CA GLY A 177 13.16 -13.56 12.32
C GLY A 177 13.12 -13.23 10.81
N CYS A 178 13.06 -11.96 10.43
CA CYS A 178 12.92 -11.54 9.03
C CYS A 178 14.25 -11.06 8.44
N GLU A 179 15.14 -12.01 8.14
CA GLU A 179 16.50 -11.72 7.62
C GLU A 179 16.50 -11.00 6.27
N ARG A 180 15.45 -11.17 5.46
CA ARG A 180 15.32 -10.53 4.13
C ARG A 180 14.88 -9.08 4.20
N LEU A 181 14.33 -8.64 5.33
CA LEU A 181 13.89 -7.27 5.49
C LEU A 181 15.12 -6.34 5.47
N GLN A 182 15.08 -5.36 4.59
CA GLN A 182 16.13 -4.36 4.40
C GLN A 182 15.72 -3.02 5.00
N VAL A 183 14.43 -2.68 4.91
CA VAL A 183 13.89 -1.39 5.35
C VAL A 183 12.60 -1.61 6.14
N LEU A 184 12.57 -1.08 7.35
CA LEU A 184 11.37 -0.93 8.15
C LEU A 184 11.08 0.55 8.38
N VAL A 185 10.02 1.06 7.77
CA VAL A 185 9.52 2.42 7.99
C VAL A 185 8.44 2.39 9.06
N LEU A 186 8.67 3.12 10.15
CA LEU A 186 7.70 3.34 11.21
C LEU A 186 7.08 4.71 11.02
N CYS A 187 5.85 4.74 10.55
CA CYS A 187 5.09 5.97 10.37
C CYS A 187 4.38 6.33 11.69
N ALA A 188 4.66 7.52 12.21
CA ALA A 188 4.09 7.97 13.47
C ALA A 188 3.69 9.43 13.44
N PHE A 189 2.53 9.70 14.04
CA PHE A 189 2.13 11.05 14.38
C PHE A 189 3.02 11.63 15.48
N THR A 190 3.05 12.95 15.57
CA THR A 190 3.87 13.71 16.52
C THR A 190 3.67 13.28 17.97
N TRP A 191 2.45 12.93 18.37
CA TRP A 191 2.13 12.45 19.71
C TRP A 191 2.66 11.04 20.01
N SER A 192 2.97 10.22 19.00
CA SER A 192 3.47 8.85 19.16
C SER A 192 5.00 8.79 19.27
N MET A 193 5.69 9.90 18.99
CA MET A 193 7.16 9.95 18.92
C MET A 193 7.88 9.51 20.20
N PRO A 194 7.48 9.95 21.41
CA PRO A 194 8.18 9.54 22.64
C PRO A 194 8.19 8.02 22.85
N THR A 195 7.16 7.32 22.38
CA THR A 195 7.07 5.85 22.47
C THR A 195 8.00 5.17 21.47
N LEU A 196 8.11 5.72 20.26
CA LEU A 196 9.03 5.18 19.24
C LEU A 196 10.50 5.43 19.60
N ASP A 197 10.81 6.61 20.14
CA ASP A 197 12.19 6.99 20.52
C ASP A 197 12.73 6.10 21.65
N ALA A 198 11.84 5.60 22.51
CA ALA A 198 12.17 4.65 23.58
C ALA A 198 12.09 3.18 23.14
N GLY A 199 11.77 2.90 21.87
CA GLY A 199 11.57 1.55 21.35
C GLY A 199 12.86 0.71 21.31
N PRO A 200 12.79 -0.60 21.59
CA PRO A 200 13.97 -1.48 21.62
C PRO A 200 14.59 -1.74 20.23
N TRP A 201 13.92 -1.37 19.14
CA TRP A 201 14.43 -1.49 17.77
C TRP A 201 15.27 -0.30 17.31
N LYS A 202 15.46 0.73 18.14
CA LYS A 202 16.12 1.98 17.71
C LYS A 202 17.56 1.75 17.19
N ASP A 203 18.20 0.71 17.69
CA ASP A 203 19.56 0.33 17.32
C ASP A 203 19.60 -0.61 16.11
N ASP A 204 18.44 -1.10 15.64
CA ASP A 204 18.35 -1.87 14.42
C ASP A 204 18.60 -0.96 13.20
N TRP A 205 19.59 -1.34 12.39
CA TRP A 205 20.03 -0.53 11.27
C TRP A 205 18.96 -0.40 10.17
N ARG A 206 17.98 -1.32 10.11
CA ARG A 206 16.92 -1.32 9.09
C ARG A 206 15.81 -0.32 9.37
N VAL A 207 15.76 0.24 10.58
CA VAL A 207 14.63 1.07 11.03
C VAL A 207 14.80 2.53 10.64
N VAL A 208 13.73 3.09 10.05
CA VAL A 208 13.54 4.50 9.71
C VAL A 208 12.23 4.97 10.34
N ILE A 209 12.22 6.15 10.95
CA ILE A 209 10.97 6.75 11.46
C ILE A 209 10.52 7.86 10.51
N LEU A 210 9.33 7.71 9.96
CA LEU A 210 8.69 8.76 9.18
C LEU A 210 7.67 9.49 10.04
N ARG A 211 7.92 10.78 10.28
CA ARG A 211 6.99 11.63 11.02
C ARG A 211 5.82 12.00 10.11
N LEU A 212 4.61 11.66 10.55
CA LEU A 212 3.36 12.08 9.92
C LEU A 212 2.87 13.36 10.57
N ASP A 213 2.55 14.34 9.72
CA ASP A 213 1.92 15.59 10.14
C ASP A 213 0.40 15.38 10.24
N VAL A 214 -0.16 15.72 11.41
CA VAL A 214 -1.58 15.57 11.73
C VAL A 214 -2.44 16.45 10.82
N ASP A 215 -1.91 17.61 10.42
CA ASP A 215 -2.62 18.57 9.56
C ASP A 215 -2.58 18.16 8.07
N ASN A 216 -1.81 17.11 7.75
CA ASN A 216 -1.55 16.68 6.40
C ASN A 216 -1.99 15.24 6.14
N ARG A 217 -3.30 14.98 6.34
CA ARG A 217 -3.89 13.64 6.17
C ARG A 217 -3.69 13.04 4.78
N ASP A 218 -3.52 13.87 3.76
CA ASP A 218 -3.31 13.42 2.38
C ASP A 218 -1.82 13.24 2.01
N HIS A 219 -0.89 13.36 2.96
CA HIS A 219 0.54 13.22 2.69
C HIS A 219 0.87 11.87 2.06
N HIS A 220 0.40 10.76 2.65
CA HIS A 220 0.63 9.41 2.15
C HIS A 220 0.09 9.22 0.72
N ILE A 221 -1.06 9.83 0.42
CA ILE A 221 -1.64 9.82 -0.92
C ILE A 221 -0.69 10.52 -1.88
N ARG A 222 -0.32 11.78 -1.58
CA ARG A 222 0.56 12.59 -2.44
C ARG A 222 1.90 11.91 -2.70
N ASP A 223 2.49 11.33 -1.66
CA ASP A 223 3.74 10.63 -1.76
C ASP A 223 3.63 9.35 -2.62
N TRP A 224 2.56 8.56 -2.42
CA TRP A 224 2.27 7.42 -3.29
C TRP A 224 2.10 7.86 -4.75
N LYS A 225 1.40 8.98 -5.00
CA LYS A 225 1.25 9.54 -6.36
C LYS A 225 2.61 9.85 -6.99
N LEU A 226 3.49 10.45 -6.20
CA LEU A 226 4.84 10.82 -6.65
C LEU A 226 5.63 9.57 -7.05
N GLY A 227 5.62 8.52 -6.23
CA GLY A 227 6.27 7.25 -6.54
C GLY A 227 5.69 6.55 -7.76
N ALA A 228 4.36 6.52 -7.88
CA ALA A 228 3.67 5.93 -9.03
C ALA A 228 4.00 6.65 -10.36
N ALA A 229 4.37 7.94 -10.30
CA ALA A 229 4.83 8.73 -11.43
C ALA A 229 6.33 8.58 -11.72
N GLY A 230 7.04 7.69 -11.00
CA GLY A 230 8.50 7.53 -11.10
C GLY A 230 9.29 8.61 -10.35
N GLY A 231 8.62 9.40 -9.52
CA GLY A 231 9.25 10.38 -8.63
C GLY A 231 9.79 9.75 -7.35
N ARG A 232 10.35 10.62 -6.50
CA ARG A 232 10.99 10.27 -5.23
C ARG A 232 9.95 10.19 -4.11
N ASP A 233 9.38 9.01 -3.88
CA ASP A 233 8.45 8.72 -2.78
C ASP A 233 9.16 8.49 -1.44
N PHE A 234 8.40 8.17 -0.38
CA PHE A 234 8.94 7.95 0.96
C PHE A 234 9.81 6.69 1.02
N TRP A 235 9.59 5.71 0.13
CA TRP A 235 10.43 4.51 0.07
C TRP A 235 11.84 4.86 -0.37
N VAL A 236 11.96 5.61 -1.49
CA VAL A 236 13.25 6.09 -1.97
C VAL A 236 13.96 6.93 -0.90
N ARG A 237 13.22 7.82 -0.23
CA ARG A 237 13.77 8.64 0.86
C ARG A 237 14.26 7.79 2.04
N ALA A 238 13.54 6.73 2.41
CA ALA A 238 13.94 5.81 3.47
C ALA A 238 15.20 5.02 3.11
N GLU A 239 15.30 4.50 1.88
CA GLU A 239 16.48 3.80 1.37
C GLU A 239 17.72 4.70 1.38
N GLU A 240 17.59 5.93 0.87
CA GLU A 240 18.67 6.92 0.88
C GLU A 240 19.12 7.28 2.29
N PHE A 241 18.16 7.45 3.21
CA PHE A 241 18.45 7.71 4.61
C PHE A 241 19.26 6.56 5.23
N LEU A 242 18.86 5.30 4.98
CA LEU A 242 19.60 4.13 5.46
C LEU A 242 20.99 4.01 4.84
N ALA A 243 21.11 4.25 3.54
CA ALA A 243 22.41 4.28 2.87
C ALA A 243 23.34 5.33 3.51
N LYS A 244 22.80 6.51 3.85
CA LYS A 244 23.55 7.55 4.56
C LYS A 244 23.95 7.10 5.97
N LYS A 245 23.02 6.52 6.74
CA LYS A 245 23.24 6.01 8.11
C LYS A 245 24.31 4.90 8.16
N LEU A 246 24.34 4.01 7.17
CA LEU A 246 25.34 2.95 7.07
C LEU A 246 26.76 3.50 6.79
N ASN A 247 26.85 4.64 6.09
CA ASN A 247 28.11 5.30 5.78
C ASN A 247 28.59 6.26 6.87
N ASP A 248 27.68 6.81 7.68
CA ASP A 248 28.00 7.76 8.75
C ASP A 248 27.43 7.30 10.10
N LYS A 249 28.32 6.75 10.93
CA LYS A 249 28.00 6.26 12.28
C LYS A 249 27.52 7.35 13.24
N ASN A 250 27.66 8.62 12.89
CA ASN A 250 27.15 9.73 13.70
C ASN A 250 25.67 10.02 13.46
N ILE A 251 25.07 9.43 12.41
CA ILE A 251 23.63 9.55 12.15
C ILE A 251 22.91 8.59 13.09
N THR A 252 22.59 9.10 14.26
CA THR A 252 21.80 8.41 15.28
C THR A 252 20.30 8.70 15.13
N THR A 253 19.94 9.80 14.46
CA THR A 253 18.57 10.31 14.38
C THR A 253 17.82 9.77 13.17
N GLN A 254 16.65 9.19 13.42
CA GLN A 254 15.84 8.41 12.49
C GLN A 254 14.85 9.23 11.66
N PHE A 255 15.03 10.55 11.56
CA PHE A 255 14.01 11.46 11.04
C PHE A 255 14.28 11.82 9.59
N CYS A 256 13.48 11.27 8.68
CA CYS A 256 13.41 11.82 7.33
C CYS A 256 12.48 13.04 7.37
N ASP A 257 13.06 14.24 7.31
CA ASP A 257 12.29 15.46 7.07
C ASP A 257 11.47 15.31 5.78
N GLN A 258 10.22 15.75 5.83
CA GLN A 258 9.28 15.67 4.70
C GLN A 258 9.65 16.66 3.59
#